data_AF-A0A383AAU8-F1
#
_entry.id   AF-A0A383AAU8-F1
#
_cell.length_a   1.000
_cell.length_b   1.000
_cell.length_c   1.000
_cell.angle_alpha   90.00
_cell.angle_beta   90.00
_cell.angle_gamma   90.00
#
_symmetry.space_group_name_H-M   'P 1'
#
loop_
_entity.id
_entity.type
_entity.pdbx_description
1 polymer ?
#
loop_
_entity_poly.entity_id
_entity_poly.type
_entity_poly.pdbx_seq_one_letter_code
_entity_poly.pdbx_strand_id
1 'polypeptide(L)'
;MRKITFLISFFVVLNYSFSQNLENKITKFSFESEIYLQELDEFINSSKNKDLAKVISEFKNNIQTQKFSTACIKQIIEISNTMLANRLRVNPHFSYFFNAINSFSSQENVLNKFSNWLNISNELLERSTTKRLMHFFVFTADFLSTGALRNSRAIKWYCSSMDYTFEVSLGHPYINFDKEVTLSCSSQGSTINIYKVKGKFWPFNYNWEGYSGLIDWQKAGFHQDSVYAI
;
A
#
# COMPACT_ATOMS: atom_id res chain seq x y z
N MET A 1 -16.83 68.17 16.99
CA MET A 1 -16.46 66.83 17.54
C MET A 1 -17.51 65.76 17.19
N ARG A 2 -17.96 65.66 15.92
CA ARG A 2 -19.08 64.78 15.53
C ARG A 2 -18.77 63.86 14.32
N LYS A 3 -17.55 63.94 13.78
CA LYS A 3 -17.08 63.15 12.63
C LYS A 3 -16.07 62.04 13.00
N ILE A 4 -15.52 62.06 14.22
CA ILE A 4 -14.53 61.07 14.69
C ILE A 4 -15.19 59.83 15.29
N THR A 5 -16.41 59.95 15.82
CA THR A 5 -17.18 58.83 16.38
C THR A 5 -17.69 57.83 15.33
N PHE A 6 -17.82 58.23 14.06
CA PHE A 6 -18.22 57.33 12.98
C PHE A 6 -17.08 56.41 12.51
N LEU A 7 -15.82 56.85 12.65
CA LEU A 7 -14.65 56.10 12.21
C LEU A 7 -14.23 55.00 13.22
N ILE A 8 -14.54 55.18 14.50
CA ILE A 8 -14.29 54.18 15.54
C ILE A 8 -15.37 53.07 15.52
N SER A 9 -16.60 53.42 15.14
CA SER A 9 -17.69 52.43 14.96
C SER A 9 -17.43 51.47 13.80
N PHE A 10 -16.79 51.92 12.71
CA PHE A 10 -16.50 51.08 11.54
C PHE A 10 -15.35 50.09 11.77
N PHE A 11 -14.45 50.35 12.72
CA PHE A 11 -13.30 49.47 13.01
C PHE A 11 -13.64 48.31 13.95
N VAL A 12 -14.74 48.42 14.71
CA VAL A 12 -15.19 47.35 15.63
C VAL A 12 -16.04 46.29 14.91
N VAL A 13 -16.71 46.64 13.81
CA VAL A 13 -17.55 45.70 13.05
C VAL A 13 -16.76 44.78 12.12
N LEU A 14 -15.54 45.16 11.71
CA LEU A 14 -14.70 44.33 10.82
C LEU A 14 -13.99 43.15 11.53
N ASN A 15 -14.06 43.07 12.86
CA ASN A 15 -13.43 41.99 13.63
C ASN A 15 -14.38 40.84 13.98
N TYR A 16 -15.66 40.89 13.58
CA TYR A 16 -16.66 39.86 13.93
C TYR A 16 -16.89 38.78 12.86
N SER A 17 -16.17 38.78 11.73
CA SER A 17 -16.49 37.89 10.60
C SER A 17 -15.36 36.96 10.15
N PHE A 18 -14.38 36.68 11.01
CA PHE A 18 -13.36 35.66 10.72
C PHE A 18 -13.23 34.61 11.83
N SER A 19 -14.36 34.13 12.35
CA SER A 19 -14.41 32.76 12.87
C SER A 19 -14.88 31.88 11.72
N GLN A 20 -13.98 31.60 10.78
CA GLN A 20 -14.19 30.44 9.92
C GLN A 20 -14.29 29.23 10.84
N ASN A 21 -15.38 28.47 10.72
CA ASN A 21 -15.50 27.17 11.36
C ASN A 21 -14.21 26.39 11.08
N LEU A 22 -13.40 26.19 12.12
CA LEU A 22 -12.43 25.11 12.11
C LEU A 22 -13.29 23.84 12.01
N GLU A 23 -13.54 23.35 10.80
CA GLU A 23 -13.80 21.93 10.62
C GLU A 23 -12.76 21.23 11.48
N ASN A 24 -13.22 20.44 12.47
CA ASN A 24 -12.36 19.73 13.40
C ASN A 24 -11.45 18.80 12.60
N LYS A 25 -10.32 19.32 12.14
CA LYS A 25 -9.36 18.59 11.33
C LYS A 25 -8.84 17.48 12.22
N ILE A 26 -9.11 16.24 11.84
CA ILE A 26 -8.65 15.07 12.57
C ILE A 26 -7.13 15.15 12.70
N THR A 27 -6.66 15.26 13.94
CA THR A 27 -5.23 15.31 14.30
C THR A 27 -4.73 13.96 14.79
N LYS A 28 -5.63 13.10 15.26
CA LYS A 28 -5.37 11.76 15.72
C LYS A 28 -6.66 10.95 15.64
N PHE A 29 -6.55 9.73 15.12
CA PHE A 29 -7.60 8.72 15.13
C PHE A 29 -7.70 8.02 16.50
N SER A 30 -8.91 7.67 16.89
CA SER A 30 -9.21 6.81 18.02
C SER A 30 -8.65 5.41 17.84
N PHE A 31 -8.26 4.77 18.94
CA PHE A 31 -7.86 3.36 18.97
C PHE A 31 -9.05 2.40 19.10
N GLU A 32 -10.23 2.93 19.39
CA GLU A 32 -11.48 2.17 19.38
C GLU A 32 -11.94 1.96 17.94
N SER A 33 -12.11 0.70 17.53
CA SER A 33 -12.27 0.34 16.12
C SER A 33 -13.52 0.97 15.48
N GLU A 34 -14.65 1.01 16.18
CA GLU A 34 -15.88 1.60 15.66
C GLU A 34 -15.77 3.12 15.47
N ILE A 35 -15.14 3.81 16.43
CA ILE A 35 -14.92 5.26 16.39
C ILE A 35 -13.92 5.59 15.27
N TYR A 36 -12.84 4.81 15.16
CA TYR A 36 -11.86 4.94 14.08
C TYR A 36 -12.52 4.89 12.69
N LEU A 37 -13.44 3.95 12.47
CA LEU A 37 -14.13 3.83 11.18
C LEU A 37 -15.02 5.03 10.86
N GLN A 38 -15.62 5.67 11.86
CA GLN A 38 -16.42 6.89 11.69
C GLN A 38 -15.52 8.08 11.37
N GLU A 39 -14.45 8.28 12.14
CA GLU A 39 -13.45 9.33 11.90
C GLU A 39 -12.78 9.17 10.52
N LEU A 40 -12.54 7.93 10.09
CA LEU A 40 -11.96 7.64 8.79
C LEU A 40 -12.88 8.08 7.63
N ASP A 41 -14.20 7.90 7.76
CA ASP A 41 -15.16 8.41 6.78
C ASP A 41 -15.13 9.93 6.70
N GLU A 42 -15.14 10.62 7.85
CA GLU A 42 -15.06 12.08 7.93
C GLU A 42 -13.77 12.60 7.30
N PHE A 43 -12.63 11.99 7.64
CA PHE A 43 -11.32 12.32 7.10
C PHE A 43 -11.31 12.25 5.57
N ILE A 44 -12.04 11.30 4.99
CA ILE A 44 -11.98 11.00 3.56
C ILE A 44 -13.02 11.75 2.76
N ASN A 45 -14.20 12.00 3.34
CA ASN A 45 -15.24 12.85 2.74
C ASN A 45 -14.74 14.27 2.49
N SER A 46 -13.77 14.76 3.26
CA SER A 46 -13.07 16.03 3.00
C SER A 46 -12.43 16.11 1.60
N SER A 47 -12.06 14.97 1.00
CA SER A 47 -11.38 14.91 -0.30
C SER A 47 -12.33 14.88 -1.51
N LYS A 48 -13.62 14.59 -1.31
CA LYS A 48 -14.63 14.36 -2.37
C LYS A 48 -14.22 13.33 -3.42
N ASN A 49 -13.29 12.42 -3.10
CA ASN A 49 -12.79 11.40 -4.02
C ASN A 49 -13.63 10.11 -3.93
N LYS A 50 -14.37 9.81 -5.01
CA LYS A 50 -15.25 8.63 -5.11
C LYS A 50 -14.48 7.30 -5.08
N ASP A 51 -13.32 7.23 -5.72
CA ASP A 51 -12.51 6.01 -5.75
C ASP A 51 -11.99 5.70 -4.35
N LEU A 52 -11.47 6.70 -3.65
CA LEU A 52 -11.02 6.53 -2.27
C LEU A 52 -12.19 6.12 -1.35
N ALA A 53 -13.37 6.74 -1.49
CA ALA A 53 -14.55 6.34 -0.71
C ALA A 53 -14.90 4.85 -0.91
N LYS A 54 -14.73 4.32 -2.14
CA LYS A 54 -14.93 2.90 -2.43
C LYS A 54 -13.89 2.03 -1.72
N VAL A 55 -12.62 2.39 -1.78
CA VAL A 55 -11.52 1.67 -1.10
C VAL A 55 -11.79 1.54 0.40
N ILE A 56 -12.29 2.60 1.01
CA ILE A 56 -12.55 2.64 2.45
C ILE A 56 -13.81 1.88 2.81
N SER A 57 -14.85 1.96 1.98
CA SER A 57 -16.06 1.15 2.16
C SER A 57 -15.71 -0.35 2.13
N GLU A 58 -14.82 -0.76 1.24
CA GLU A 58 -14.31 -2.14 1.19
C GLU A 58 -13.51 -2.50 2.46
N PHE A 59 -12.63 -1.61 2.92
CA PHE A 59 -11.89 -1.80 4.17
C PHE A 59 -12.82 -1.99 5.38
N LYS A 60 -13.86 -1.15 5.49
CA LYS A 60 -14.89 -1.25 6.53
C LYS A 60 -15.61 -2.60 6.48
N ASN A 61 -16.01 -3.03 5.28
CA ASN A 61 -16.63 -4.33 5.09
C ASN A 61 -15.69 -5.49 5.49
N ASN A 62 -14.39 -5.39 5.17
CA ASN A 62 -13.38 -6.38 5.57
C ASN A 62 -13.25 -6.48 7.10
N ILE A 63 -13.34 -5.36 7.83
CA ILE A 63 -13.38 -5.37 9.31
C ILE A 63 -14.68 -5.99 9.83
N GLN A 64 -15.84 -5.59 9.30
CA GLN A 64 -17.15 -6.10 9.73
C GLN A 64 -17.27 -7.62 9.52
N THR A 65 -16.69 -8.12 8.43
CA THR A 65 -16.65 -9.56 8.10
C THR A 65 -15.47 -10.29 8.75
N GLN A 66 -14.79 -9.65 9.70
CA GLN A 66 -13.71 -10.23 10.52
C GLN A 66 -12.56 -10.83 9.71
N LYS A 67 -12.23 -10.22 8.55
CA LYS A 67 -11.09 -10.65 7.71
C LYS A 67 -9.74 -10.39 8.35
N PHE A 68 -9.67 -9.48 9.32
CA PHE A 68 -8.45 -9.09 10.01
C PHE A 68 -8.60 -9.31 11.52
N SER A 69 -7.51 -9.70 12.17
CA SER A 69 -7.49 -9.84 13.64
C SER A 69 -7.50 -8.47 14.32
N THR A 70 -7.97 -8.42 15.57
CA THR A 70 -7.96 -7.20 16.40
C THR A 70 -6.56 -6.60 16.54
N ALA A 71 -5.52 -7.45 16.60
CA ALA A 71 -4.13 -7.00 16.66
C ALA A 71 -3.71 -6.27 15.36
N CYS A 72 -4.07 -6.81 14.19
CA CYS A 72 -3.80 -6.15 12.91
C CYS A 72 -4.56 -4.83 12.80
N ILE A 73 -5.82 -4.77 13.24
CA ILE A 73 -6.63 -3.54 13.21
C ILE A 73 -5.96 -2.44 14.08
N LYS A 74 -5.49 -2.78 15.28
CA LYS A 74 -4.74 -1.83 16.12
C LYS A 74 -3.48 -1.30 15.43
N GLN A 75 -2.70 -2.17 14.79
CA GLN A 75 -1.53 -1.75 14.02
C GLN A 75 -1.89 -0.84 12.83
N ILE A 76 -3.00 -1.12 12.13
CA ILE A 76 -3.48 -0.25 11.05
C ILE A 76 -3.79 1.15 11.59
N ILE A 77 -4.43 1.25 12.76
CA ILE A 77 -4.73 2.54 13.41
C ILE A 77 -3.44 3.27 13.80
N GLU A 78 -2.45 2.55 14.35
CA GLU A 78 -1.14 3.11 14.69
C GLU A 78 -0.44 3.69 13.45
N ILE A 79 -0.39 2.91 12.37
CA ILE A 79 0.19 3.35 11.09
C ILE A 79 -0.57 4.56 10.55
N SER A 80 -1.92 4.53 10.54
CA SER A 80 -2.76 5.66 10.12
C SER A 80 -2.46 6.93 10.93
N ASN A 81 -2.29 6.82 12.24
CA ASN A 81 -1.92 7.93 13.11
C ASN A 81 -0.51 8.47 12.81
N THR A 82 0.47 7.59 12.58
CA THR A 82 1.82 8.00 12.18
C THR A 82 1.82 8.66 10.80
N MET A 83 0.99 8.18 9.86
CA MET A 83 0.79 8.80 8.55
C MET A 83 0.18 10.21 8.69
N LEU A 84 -0.80 10.41 9.58
CA LEU A 84 -1.36 11.73 9.89
C LEU A 84 -0.29 12.67 10.48
N ALA A 85 0.48 12.19 11.46
CA ALA A 85 1.55 12.97 12.10
C ALA A 85 2.61 13.41 11.08
N ASN A 86 2.95 12.52 10.14
CA ASN A 86 3.84 12.80 9.00
C ASN A 86 3.19 13.64 7.89
N ARG A 87 1.97 14.15 8.12
CA ARG A 87 1.19 15.01 7.20
C ARG A 87 0.99 14.38 5.83
N LEU A 88 0.85 13.05 5.78
CA LEU A 88 0.53 12.35 4.54
C LEU A 88 -0.89 12.72 4.10
N ARG A 89 -1.06 12.90 2.79
CA ARG A 89 -2.32 13.37 2.19
C ARG A 89 -3.33 12.24 2.13
N VAL A 90 -4.61 12.59 2.32
CA VAL A 90 -5.77 11.72 2.11
C VAL A 90 -5.66 10.96 0.78
N ASN A 91 -5.34 11.68 -0.31
CA ASN A 91 -5.03 11.12 -1.61
C ASN A 91 -3.67 11.70 -2.10
N PRO A 92 -2.72 10.89 -2.60
CA PRO A 92 -2.81 9.44 -2.81
C PRO A 92 -2.36 8.56 -1.64
N HIS A 93 -1.82 9.12 -0.55
CA HIS A 93 -1.07 8.29 0.40
C HIS A 93 -1.94 7.31 1.19
N PHE A 94 -3.03 7.77 1.81
CA PHE A 94 -3.96 6.87 2.50
C PHE A 94 -4.67 5.93 1.51
N SER A 95 -4.98 6.42 0.30
CA SER A 95 -5.52 5.58 -0.78
C SER A 95 -4.63 4.37 -1.09
N TYR A 96 -3.32 4.57 -1.27
CA TYR A 96 -2.40 3.46 -1.52
C TYR A 96 -2.30 2.50 -0.33
N PHE A 97 -2.30 3.03 0.89
CA PHE A 97 -2.26 2.20 2.09
C PHE A 97 -3.47 1.27 2.20
N PHE A 98 -4.70 1.82 2.11
CA PHE A 98 -5.91 1.01 2.22
C PHE A 98 -6.15 0.09 1.02
N ASN A 99 -5.73 0.49 -0.19
CA ASN A 99 -5.74 -0.41 -1.35
C ASN A 99 -4.86 -1.63 -1.10
N ALA A 100 -3.65 -1.44 -0.57
CA ALA A 100 -2.77 -2.54 -0.21
C ALA A 100 -3.40 -3.43 0.86
N ILE A 101 -3.99 -2.85 1.92
CA ILE A 101 -4.70 -3.62 2.96
C ILE A 101 -5.84 -4.46 2.36
N ASN A 102 -6.70 -3.88 1.52
CA ASN A 102 -7.81 -4.61 0.92
C ASN A 102 -7.35 -5.77 0.05
N SER A 103 -6.21 -5.64 -0.65
CA SER A 103 -5.68 -6.72 -1.46
C SER A 103 -5.29 -7.99 -0.66
N PHE A 104 -5.15 -7.89 0.67
CA PHE A 104 -5.00 -9.04 1.55
C PHE A 104 -6.30 -9.76 1.88
N SER A 105 -7.48 -9.11 1.80
CA SER A 105 -8.74 -9.73 2.22
C SER A 105 -9.22 -10.85 1.29
N SER A 106 -8.72 -10.87 0.05
CA SER A 106 -9.00 -11.90 -0.97
C SER A 106 -8.06 -13.11 -0.89
N GLN A 107 -7.00 -13.05 -0.08
CA GLN A 107 -6.00 -14.10 0.02
C GLN A 107 -6.45 -15.17 1.03
N GLU A 108 -5.96 -16.40 0.86
CA GLU A 108 -6.10 -17.47 1.86
C GLU A 108 -4.89 -17.48 2.81
N ASN A 109 -5.07 -17.91 4.06
CA ASN A 109 -4.00 -18.06 5.05
C ASN A 109 -3.15 -16.78 5.29
N VAL A 110 -3.85 -15.65 5.42
CA VAL A 110 -3.28 -14.30 5.32
C VAL A 110 -2.62 -13.80 6.59
N LEU A 111 -3.04 -14.31 7.75
CA LEU A 111 -2.76 -13.67 9.04
C LEU A 111 -1.27 -13.37 9.27
N ASN A 112 -0.38 -14.34 9.01
CA ASN A 112 1.06 -14.16 9.22
C ASN A 112 1.67 -13.22 8.16
N LYS A 113 1.27 -13.37 6.89
CA LYS A 113 1.78 -12.54 5.77
C LYS A 113 1.40 -11.08 5.97
N PHE A 114 0.18 -10.82 6.42
CA PHE A 114 -0.35 -9.48 6.64
C PHE A 114 0.29 -8.80 7.86
N SER A 115 0.44 -9.52 8.98
CA SER A 115 1.15 -9.01 10.16
C SER A 115 2.59 -8.60 9.82
N ASN A 116 3.33 -9.45 9.10
CA ASN A 116 4.68 -9.11 8.65
C ASN A 116 4.69 -7.89 7.74
N TRP A 117 3.73 -7.79 6.80
CA TRP A 117 3.60 -6.64 5.92
C TRP A 117 3.30 -5.34 6.68
N LEU A 118 2.46 -5.36 7.73
CA LEU A 118 2.20 -4.20 8.59
C LEU A 118 3.46 -3.76 9.33
N ASN A 119 4.23 -4.71 9.89
CA ASN A 119 5.49 -4.41 10.57
C ASN A 119 6.49 -3.72 9.61
N ILE A 120 6.64 -4.25 8.40
CA ILE A 120 7.50 -3.67 7.35
C ILE A 120 7.00 -2.28 6.94
N SER A 121 5.68 -2.11 6.83
CA SER A 121 5.06 -0.82 6.51
C SER A 121 5.35 0.23 7.57
N ASN A 122 5.29 -0.15 8.86
CA ASN A 122 5.66 0.75 9.96
C ASN A 122 7.16 1.08 9.93
N GLU A 123 8.04 0.09 9.71
CA GLU A 123 9.48 0.33 9.59
C GLU A 123 9.81 1.29 8.44
N LEU A 124 9.19 1.11 7.28
CA LEU A 124 9.37 2.01 6.14
C LEU A 124 8.82 3.41 6.41
N LEU A 125 7.72 3.53 7.14
CA LEU A 125 7.14 4.81 7.51
C LEU A 125 8.06 5.59 8.47
N GLU A 126 8.77 4.90 9.36
CA GLU A 126 9.71 5.51 10.32
C GLU A 126 11.09 5.80 9.71
N ARG A 127 11.60 4.89 8.87
CA ARG A 127 13.03 4.87 8.50
C ARG A 127 13.29 5.13 7.02
N SER A 128 12.24 5.27 6.21
CA SER A 128 12.36 5.41 4.75
C SER A 128 11.72 6.69 4.24
N THR A 129 11.89 6.94 2.94
CA THR A 129 11.22 8.06 2.27
C THR A 129 9.76 7.73 2.01
N THR A 130 8.88 8.74 2.02
CA THR A 130 7.48 8.58 1.59
C THR A 130 7.38 7.95 0.20
N LYS A 131 8.30 8.27 -0.72
CA LYS A 131 8.34 7.67 -2.06
C LYS A 131 8.52 6.14 -2.01
N ARG A 132 9.44 5.64 -1.17
CA ARG A 132 9.65 4.18 -1.00
C ARG A 132 8.45 3.52 -0.34
N LEU A 133 7.85 4.15 0.68
CA LEU A 133 6.62 3.66 1.31
C LEU A 133 5.47 3.53 0.29
N MET A 134 5.24 4.58 -0.51
CA MET A 134 4.20 4.57 -1.54
C MET A 134 4.48 3.51 -2.61
N HIS A 135 5.75 3.36 -3.04
CA HIS A 135 6.13 2.31 -3.97
C HIS A 135 5.82 0.93 -3.39
N PHE A 136 6.13 0.69 -2.12
CA PHE A 136 5.82 -0.58 -1.45
C PHE A 136 4.32 -0.88 -1.40
N PHE A 137 3.48 0.12 -1.09
CA PHE A 137 2.02 -0.04 -1.07
C PHE A 137 1.45 -0.37 -2.46
N VAL A 138 1.84 0.39 -3.48
CA VAL A 138 1.40 0.14 -4.86
C VAL A 138 1.84 -1.24 -5.34
N PHE A 139 3.11 -1.57 -5.12
CA PHE A 139 3.66 -2.89 -5.44
C PHE A 139 2.86 -4.02 -4.77
N THR A 140 2.54 -3.86 -3.48
CA THR A 140 1.78 -4.88 -2.74
C THR A 140 0.42 -5.12 -3.38
N ALA A 141 -0.32 -4.05 -3.67
CA ALA A 141 -1.65 -4.16 -4.30
C ALA A 141 -1.57 -4.86 -5.67
N ASP A 142 -0.59 -4.49 -6.51
CA ASP A 142 -0.38 -5.11 -7.82
C ASP A 142 0.01 -6.59 -7.71
N PHE A 143 0.93 -6.91 -6.79
CA PHE A 143 1.41 -8.27 -6.56
C PHE A 143 0.29 -9.19 -6.05
N LEU A 144 -0.49 -8.76 -5.06
CA LEU A 144 -1.55 -9.59 -4.48
C LEU A 144 -2.75 -9.77 -5.41
N SER A 145 -3.06 -8.75 -6.22
CA SER A 145 -4.20 -8.83 -7.15
C SER A 145 -3.88 -9.62 -8.42
N THR A 146 -2.66 -9.53 -8.94
CA THR A 146 -2.32 -10.06 -10.28
C THR A 146 -1.07 -10.94 -10.32
N GLY A 147 -0.36 -11.11 -9.21
CA GLY A 147 0.95 -11.76 -9.17
C GLY A 147 2.06 -10.93 -9.84
N ALA A 148 1.81 -9.64 -10.14
CA ALA A 148 2.78 -8.80 -10.82
C ALA A 148 3.97 -8.45 -9.92
N LEU A 149 5.17 -8.81 -10.37
CA LEU A 149 6.44 -8.39 -9.77
C LEU A 149 6.90 -7.05 -10.35
N ARG A 150 6.66 -6.83 -11.63
CA ARG A 150 6.93 -5.56 -12.33
C ARG A 150 5.93 -5.39 -13.46
N ASN A 151 5.33 -4.20 -13.57
CA ASN A 151 4.40 -3.88 -14.65
C ASN A 151 4.83 -2.57 -15.32
N SER A 152 5.51 -2.68 -16.46
CA SER A 152 5.88 -1.52 -17.27
C SER A 152 5.34 -1.67 -18.69
N ARG A 153 5.38 -0.57 -19.48
CA ARG A 153 4.93 -0.62 -20.88
C ARG A 153 5.76 -1.58 -21.75
N ALA A 154 7.06 -1.70 -21.48
CA ALA A 154 7.97 -2.50 -22.28
C ALA A 154 8.02 -3.97 -21.84
N ILE A 155 7.95 -4.21 -20.52
CA ILE A 155 8.12 -5.53 -19.93
C ILE A 155 7.22 -5.70 -18.71
N LYS A 156 6.66 -6.89 -18.57
CA LYS A 156 5.85 -7.28 -17.42
C LYS A 156 6.35 -8.61 -16.87
N TRP A 157 6.57 -8.65 -15.57
CA TRP A 157 6.97 -9.84 -14.82
C TRP A 157 5.87 -10.25 -13.86
N TYR A 158 5.56 -11.54 -13.86
CA TYR A 158 4.53 -12.14 -13.04
C TYR A 158 5.04 -13.41 -12.35
N CYS A 159 4.40 -13.75 -11.24
CA CYS A 159 4.62 -14.97 -10.47
C CYS A 159 3.30 -15.75 -10.38
N SER A 160 3.35 -17.07 -10.62
CA SER A 160 2.17 -17.93 -10.60
C SER A 160 1.72 -18.39 -9.21
N SER A 161 2.52 -18.13 -8.17
CA SER A 161 2.30 -18.65 -6.82
C SER A 161 2.03 -17.54 -5.80
N MET A 162 1.12 -17.83 -4.87
CA MET A 162 0.86 -16.99 -3.69
C MET A 162 1.50 -17.57 -2.42
N ASP A 163 2.36 -18.59 -2.54
CA ASP A 163 3.20 -19.09 -1.45
C ASP A 163 4.47 -18.26 -1.32
N TYR A 164 4.37 -17.17 -0.55
CA TYR A 164 5.44 -16.23 -0.29
C TYR A 164 5.41 -15.70 1.15
N THR A 165 6.51 -15.08 1.58
CA THR A 165 6.57 -14.27 2.81
C THR A 165 7.06 -12.86 2.48
N PHE A 166 6.51 -11.86 3.16
CA PHE A 166 7.09 -10.51 3.19
C PHE A 166 8.17 -10.48 4.27
N GLU A 167 9.35 -10.02 3.89
CA GLU A 167 10.52 -9.92 4.76
C GLU A 167 11.23 -8.57 4.54
N VAL A 168 12.15 -8.25 5.45
CA VAL A 168 12.95 -7.03 5.38
C VAL A 168 14.40 -7.36 5.76
N SER A 169 15.35 -6.79 5.03
CA SER A 169 16.77 -6.85 5.36
C SER A 169 17.36 -5.46 5.22
N LEU A 170 18.00 -4.97 6.29
CA LEU A 170 18.65 -3.65 6.31
C LEU A 170 17.74 -2.50 5.84
N GLY A 171 16.44 -2.54 6.19
CA GLY A 171 15.45 -1.53 5.77
C GLY A 171 14.96 -1.65 4.33
N HIS A 172 15.31 -2.75 3.64
CA HIS A 172 14.85 -3.06 2.28
C HIS A 172 13.87 -4.23 2.32
N PRO A 173 12.59 -4.02 1.97
CA PRO A 173 11.61 -5.09 1.91
C PRO A 173 11.89 -6.00 0.71
N TYR A 174 11.59 -7.28 0.86
CA TYR A 174 11.59 -8.26 -0.22
C TYR A 174 10.47 -9.28 -0.02
N ILE A 175 10.12 -9.95 -1.12
CA ILE A 175 9.25 -11.13 -1.10
C ILE A 175 10.15 -12.36 -1.20
N ASN A 176 10.01 -13.29 -0.26
CA ASN A 176 10.73 -14.55 -0.28
C ASN A 176 9.84 -15.67 -0.81
N PHE A 177 10.41 -16.50 -1.69
CA PHE A 177 9.77 -17.65 -2.31
C PHE A 177 10.59 -18.92 -2.02
N ASP A 178 10.27 -19.60 -0.91
CA ASP A 178 10.93 -20.85 -0.50
C ASP A 178 10.46 -22.08 -1.28
N LYS A 179 9.25 -21.98 -1.85
CA LYS A 179 8.67 -23.00 -2.73
C LYS A 179 8.93 -22.64 -4.19
N GLU A 180 8.96 -23.67 -5.03
CA GLU A 180 9.13 -23.52 -6.47
C GLU A 180 8.00 -22.69 -7.07
N VAL A 181 8.35 -21.64 -7.81
CA VAL A 181 7.40 -20.80 -8.55
C VAL A 181 7.79 -20.70 -10.02
N THR A 182 6.83 -20.32 -10.85
CA THR A 182 7.08 -19.96 -12.25
C THR A 182 7.07 -18.45 -12.38
N LEU A 183 8.14 -17.91 -12.97
CA LEU A 183 8.19 -16.51 -13.40
C LEU A 183 7.81 -16.42 -14.86
N SER A 184 6.90 -15.53 -15.19
CA SER A 184 6.50 -15.25 -16.56
C SER A 184 6.90 -13.82 -16.91
N CYS A 185 7.69 -13.69 -17.97
CA CYS A 185 8.08 -12.40 -18.56
C CYS A 185 7.35 -12.22 -19.87
N SER A 186 6.53 -11.17 -19.96
CA SER A 186 5.84 -10.81 -21.20
C SER A 186 6.39 -9.49 -21.76
N SER A 187 6.72 -9.48 -23.05
CA SER A 187 7.14 -8.30 -23.81
C SER A 187 6.68 -8.40 -25.27
N GLN A 188 6.08 -7.33 -25.80
CA GLN A 188 5.66 -7.19 -27.20
C GLN A 188 4.90 -8.41 -27.78
N GLY A 189 3.99 -9.00 -26.99
CA GLY A 189 3.20 -10.17 -27.41
C GLY A 189 3.89 -11.53 -27.27
N SER A 190 5.16 -11.55 -26.89
CA SER A 190 5.89 -12.76 -26.52
C SER A 190 5.91 -12.97 -25.01
N THR A 191 5.87 -14.22 -24.58
CA THR A 191 6.03 -14.62 -23.18
C THR A 191 7.09 -15.70 -23.07
N ILE A 192 8.01 -15.51 -22.12
CA ILE A 192 9.03 -16.45 -21.67
C ILE A 192 8.68 -16.87 -20.25
N ASN A 193 8.86 -18.15 -19.92
CA ASN A 193 8.66 -18.69 -18.59
C ASN A 193 9.99 -19.19 -18.02
N ILE A 194 10.18 -18.99 -16.73
CA ILE A 194 11.25 -19.59 -15.93
C ILE A 194 10.58 -20.44 -14.88
N TYR A 195 10.78 -21.76 -14.94
CA TYR A 195 10.11 -22.73 -14.08
C TYR A 195 10.95 -23.08 -12.87
N LYS A 196 10.27 -23.53 -11.81
CA LYS A 196 10.88 -24.09 -10.61
C LYS A 196 11.92 -23.18 -9.95
N VAL A 197 11.68 -21.87 -10.00
CA VAL A 197 12.59 -20.92 -9.35
C VAL A 197 12.26 -20.78 -7.88
N LYS A 198 13.28 -20.49 -7.09
CA LYS A 198 13.18 -20.05 -5.69
C LYS A 198 14.07 -18.85 -5.51
N GLY A 199 13.72 -17.95 -4.62
CA GLY A 199 14.52 -16.75 -4.43
C GLY A 199 13.81 -15.61 -3.73
N LYS A 200 14.48 -14.46 -3.75
CA LYS A 200 14.00 -13.20 -3.20
C LYS A 200 13.71 -12.22 -4.31
N PHE A 201 12.56 -11.55 -4.23
CA PHE A 201 12.24 -10.44 -5.10
C PHE A 201 12.29 -9.12 -4.34
N TRP A 202 13.07 -8.17 -4.85
CA TRP A 202 13.29 -6.85 -4.28
C TRP A 202 12.48 -5.79 -5.05
N PRO A 203 11.37 -5.26 -4.48
CA PRO A 203 10.44 -4.42 -5.23
C PRO A 203 11.02 -3.06 -5.64
N PHE A 204 11.96 -2.52 -4.86
CA PHE A 204 12.47 -1.17 -5.11
C PHE A 204 13.39 -1.05 -6.32
N ASN A 205 14.06 -2.13 -6.71
CA ASN A 205 14.95 -2.19 -7.86
C ASN A 205 14.47 -3.23 -8.90
N TYR A 206 13.34 -3.89 -8.65
CA TYR A 206 12.79 -4.97 -9.48
C TYR A 206 13.79 -6.11 -9.72
N ASN A 207 14.58 -6.44 -8.69
CA ASN A 207 15.61 -7.46 -8.78
C ASN A 207 15.10 -8.81 -8.26
N TRP A 208 15.37 -9.89 -9.00
CA TRP A 208 15.17 -11.26 -8.52
C TRP A 208 16.53 -11.87 -8.18
N GLU A 209 16.69 -12.30 -6.94
CA GLU A 209 17.86 -13.04 -6.46
C GLU A 209 17.48 -14.51 -6.32
N GLY A 210 17.79 -15.29 -7.34
CA GLY A 210 17.48 -16.72 -7.39
C GLY A 210 18.51 -17.57 -6.66
N TYR A 211 18.04 -18.68 -6.08
CA TYR A 211 18.91 -19.74 -5.53
C TYR A 211 18.74 -21.07 -6.28
N SER A 212 17.77 -21.17 -7.20
CA SER A 212 17.51 -22.31 -8.10
C SER A 212 16.61 -21.89 -9.27
N GLY A 213 16.61 -22.63 -10.39
CA GLY A 213 15.69 -22.41 -11.52
C GLY A 213 15.99 -23.21 -12.80
N LEU A 214 14.96 -23.45 -13.62
CA LEU A 214 15.08 -24.01 -14.98
C LEU A 214 14.47 -23.02 -15.99
N ILE A 215 15.18 -22.67 -17.06
CA ILE A 215 14.66 -21.75 -18.09
C ILE A 215 14.07 -22.55 -19.25
N ASP A 216 12.89 -22.15 -19.73
CA ASP A 216 12.27 -22.69 -20.93
C ASP A 216 12.82 -22.04 -22.21
N TRP A 217 13.65 -22.77 -22.95
CA TRP A 217 14.20 -22.33 -24.25
C TRP A 217 13.54 -23.01 -25.45
N GLN A 218 12.40 -23.67 -25.27
CA GLN A 218 11.77 -24.44 -26.36
C GLN A 218 11.41 -23.55 -27.57
N LYS A 219 11.06 -22.28 -27.35
CA LYS A 219 10.81 -21.31 -28.44
C LYS A 219 12.06 -20.86 -29.20
N ALA A 220 13.25 -21.07 -28.64
CA ALA A 220 14.54 -20.79 -29.28
C ALA A 220 15.16 -22.04 -29.93
N GLY A 221 14.47 -23.19 -29.89
CA GLY A 221 14.92 -24.44 -30.50
C GLY A 221 15.86 -25.29 -29.63
N PHE A 222 16.02 -24.97 -28.34
CA PHE A 222 16.86 -25.74 -27.42
C PHE A 222 16.03 -26.65 -26.50
N HIS A 223 16.53 -27.86 -26.26
CA HIS A 223 15.91 -28.81 -25.33
C HIS A 223 16.00 -28.26 -23.90
N GLN A 224 15.00 -28.54 -23.05
CA GLN A 224 14.90 -28.01 -21.68
C GLN A 224 16.11 -28.40 -20.81
N ASP A 225 16.77 -29.50 -21.15
CA ASP A 225 17.95 -30.01 -20.44
C ASP A 225 19.27 -29.34 -20.87
N SER A 226 19.23 -28.45 -21.87
CA SER A 226 20.45 -27.87 -22.47
C SER A 226 20.84 -26.52 -21.90
N VAL A 227 19.99 -25.86 -21.10
CA VAL A 227 20.26 -24.50 -20.61
C VAL A 227 19.74 -24.30 -19.19
N TYR A 228 20.63 -23.85 -18.30
CA TYR A 228 20.33 -23.54 -16.91
C TYR A 228 20.66 -22.07 -16.63
N ALA A 229 19.90 -21.40 -15.76
CA ALA A 229 20.33 -20.13 -15.17
C ALA A 229 21.20 -20.44 -13.95
N ILE A 230 22.43 -19.94 -13.93
CA ILE A 230 23.32 -19.93 -12.75
C ILE A 230 23.10 -18.63 -12.00
#